data_AF-D5E686-F1
#
_entry.id   AF-D5E686-F1
#
_cell.length_a   1.000
_cell.length_b   1.000
_cell.length_c   1.000
_cell.angle_alpha   90.00
_cell.angle_beta   90.00
_cell.angle_gamma   90.00
#
_symmetry.space_group_name_H-M   'P 1'
#
loop_
_entity.id
_entity.type
_entity.pdbx_description
1 polymer ?
#
loop_
_entity_poly.entity_id
_entity_poly.type
_entity_poly.pdbx_seq_one_letter_code
_entity_poly.pdbx_strand_id
1 'polypeptide(L)'
;MTKRSKLFILSTCAIGFCAVITPIVVMSLSKTKKPIDNEENISKKEKTDNFFPDWKVEMFDDFIVFENDKNIFNENIIAYFIQQTIKRLRVGEGQLKYDYKFNESKTILNIWVELKTKEGNIQRKKYYFSVDEL
;
A
#
# COMPACT_ATOMS: atom_id res chain seq x y z
N MET A 1 57.72 9.55 -30.20
CA MET A 1 57.92 8.23 -30.84
C MET A 1 57.64 7.18 -29.78
N THR A 2 56.71 6.23 -29.85
CA THR A 2 56.08 5.51 -30.97
C THR A 2 54.76 4.88 -30.49
N LYS A 3 53.67 5.15 -31.23
CA LYS A 3 52.70 4.19 -31.81
C LYS A 3 52.46 2.85 -31.10
N ARG A 4 51.17 2.55 -30.87
CA ARG A 4 50.38 1.35 -31.29
C ARG A 4 49.15 1.22 -30.36
N SER A 5 47.97 0.74 -30.74
CA SER A 5 47.25 0.62 -32.01
C SER A 5 45.84 0.12 -31.64
N LYS A 6 44.80 0.81 -32.14
CA LYS A 6 43.53 0.26 -32.64
C LYS A 6 42.92 -0.94 -31.90
N LEU A 7 41.93 -0.69 -31.05
CA LEU A 7 40.93 -1.70 -30.68
C LEU A 7 39.75 -1.58 -31.66
N PHE A 8 39.76 -2.43 -32.68
CA PHE A 8 38.62 -2.74 -33.53
C PHE A 8 37.69 -3.66 -32.75
N ILE A 9 36.46 -3.23 -32.45
CA ILE A 9 35.37 -4.14 -32.13
C ILE A 9 34.26 -3.84 -33.12
N LEU A 10 34.21 -4.69 -34.15
CA LEU A 10 33.07 -4.88 -35.04
C LEU A 10 31.84 -5.16 -34.17
N SER A 11 30.91 -4.21 -34.09
CA SER A 11 29.54 -4.51 -33.68
C SER A 11 28.75 -4.81 -34.95
N THR A 12 28.65 -6.10 -35.29
CA THR A 12 27.80 -6.60 -36.37
C THR A 12 26.34 -6.57 -35.92
N CYS A 13 25.56 -5.70 -36.55
CA CYS A 13 24.10 -5.78 -36.60
C CYS A 13 23.66 -6.96 -37.48
N ALA A 14 22.67 -7.73 -37.02
CA ALA A 14 21.53 -8.29 -37.78
C ALA A 14 20.88 -9.41 -36.94
N ILE A 15 19.75 -9.15 -36.27
CA ILE A 15 18.37 -9.37 -36.73
C ILE A 15 18.05 -10.85 -36.96
N GLY A 16 17.10 -11.39 -36.19
CA GLY A 16 16.54 -12.69 -36.52
C GLY A 16 15.58 -13.32 -35.51
N PHE A 17 14.52 -12.64 -35.10
CA PHE A 17 13.28 -13.34 -34.68
C PHE A 17 12.05 -12.50 -35.06
N CYS A 18 11.57 -12.72 -36.28
CA CYS A 18 10.16 -12.44 -36.61
C CYS A 18 9.39 -13.73 -36.41
N ALA A 19 8.64 -13.84 -35.32
CA ALA A 19 7.49 -14.74 -35.22
C ALA A 19 6.26 -13.87 -34.95
N VAL A 20 5.61 -13.47 -36.04
CA VAL A 20 4.30 -12.82 -36.04
C VAL A 20 3.27 -13.90 -35.77
N ILE A 21 2.60 -13.88 -34.61
CA ILE A 21 1.41 -14.73 -34.40
C ILE A 21 0.34 -13.97 -33.62
N THR A 22 -0.54 -13.34 -34.42
CA THR A 22 -1.97 -12.97 -34.27
C THR A 22 -2.46 -12.24 -33.02
N PRO A 23 -3.20 -11.11 -33.17
CA PRO A 23 -4.06 -10.61 -32.11
C PRO A 23 -5.23 -11.58 -31.89
N ILE A 24 -5.46 -11.98 -30.65
CA ILE A 24 -6.69 -12.67 -30.26
C ILE A 24 -7.81 -11.62 -30.32
N VAL A 25 -8.57 -11.63 -31.42
CA VAL A 25 -9.84 -10.90 -31.49
C VAL A 25 -10.82 -11.66 -30.60
N VAL A 26 -11.01 -11.18 -29.38
CA VAL A 26 -12.11 -11.66 -28.54
C VAL A 26 -13.39 -11.07 -29.15
N MET A 27 -14.11 -11.87 -29.92
CA MET A 27 -15.44 -11.51 -30.40
C MET A 27 -16.36 -11.33 -29.20
N SER A 28 -16.63 -10.07 -28.85
CA SER A 28 -17.74 -9.70 -27.97
C SER A 28 -19.03 -10.02 -28.72
N LEU A 29 -19.64 -11.16 -28.37
CA LEU A 29 -21.00 -11.51 -28.78
C LEU A 29 -21.99 -10.65 -28.00
N SER A 30 -22.17 -9.42 -28.45
CA SER A 30 -23.33 -8.61 -28.08
C SER A 30 -24.58 -9.21 -28.74
N LYS A 31 -25.26 -10.11 -28.02
CA LYS A 31 -26.65 -10.47 -28.31
C LYS A 31 -27.57 -9.91 -27.24
N THR A 32 -28.19 -8.80 -27.60
CA THR A 32 -29.31 -8.14 -26.95
C THR A 32 -30.54 -9.03 -26.94
N LYS A 33 -31.18 -9.24 -25.77
CA LYS A 33 -32.65 -9.40 -25.62
C LYS A 33 -33.08 -9.26 -24.13
N LYS A 34 -33.40 -7.99 -23.77
CA LYS A 34 -34.48 -7.44 -22.91
C LYS A 34 -34.75 -7.95 -21.47
N PRO A 35 -35.34 -7.09 -20.61
CA PRO A 35 -34.95 -6.94 -19.20
C PRO A 35 -35.83 -7.76 -18.26
N ILE A 36 -35.20 -8.31 -17.22
CA ILE A 36 -35.87 -8.68 -15.98
C ILE A 36 -34.97 -8.15 -14.88
N ASP A 37 -35.43 -7.09 -14.23
CA ASP A 37 -34.93 -6.63 -12.94
C ASP A 37 -34.96 -7.82 -11.99
N ASN A 38 -33.79 -8.20 -11.48
CA ASN A 38 -33.55 -8.22 -10.05
C ASN A 38 -32.07 -8.47 -9.76
N GLU A 39 -31.55 -7.54 -8.98
CA GLU A 39 -30.23 -7.44 -8.41
C GLU A 39 -29.88 -8.68 -7.59
N GLU A 40 -29.15 -9.64 -8.14
CA GLU A 40 -28.25 -10.49 -7.34
C GLU A 40 -26.93 -10.70 -8.08
N ASN A 41 -26.37 -9.62 -8.61
CA ASN A 41 -24.93 -9.54 -8.83
C ASN A 41 -24.25 -9.15 -7.52
N ILE A 42 -24.44 -9.97 -6.49
CA ILE A 42 -23.48 -10.01 -5.39
C ILE A 42 -22.29 -10.79 -5.94
N SER A 43 -21.52 -10.10 -6.76
CA SER A 43 -20.08 -10.23 -6.76
C SER A 43 -19.68 -10.25 -5.28
N LYS A 44 -19.52 -11.44 -4.72
CA LYS A 44 -18.57 -11.66 -3.65
C LYS A 44 -17.22 -11.30 -4.26
N LYS A 45 -16.92 -9.99 -4.31
CA LYS A 45 -15.57 -9.53 -4.03
C LYS A 45 -15.23 -10.24 -2.73
N GLU A 46 -14.47 -11.32 -2.86
CA GLU A 46 -13.67 -11.83 -1.76
C GLU A 46 -13.12 -10.59 -1.08
N LYS A 47 -13.59 -10.34 0.14
CA LYS A 47 -12.94 -9.40 1.03
C LYS A 47 -11.52 -9.95 1.09
N THR A 48 -10.59 -9.30 0.40
CA THR A 48 -9.18 -9.42 0.72
C THR A 48 -9.14 -9.20 2.22
N ASP A 49 -8.91 -10.27 2.98
CA ASP A 49 -8.87 -10.21 4.43
C ASP A 49 -7.92 -9.08 4.78
N ASN A 50 -8.48 -8.01 5.34
CA ASN A 50 -7.75 -6.79 5.61
C ASN A 50 -6.83 -7.13 6.79
N PHE A 51 -5.65 -7.66 6.47
CA PHE A 51 -4.74 -8.30 7.42
C PHE A 51 -4.41 -7.38 8.61
N PHE A 52 -4.34 -6.08 8.34
CA PHE A 52 -4.11 -5.07 9.35
C PHE A 52 -5.40 -4.52 9.94
N PRO A 53 -5.44 -4.27 11.26
CA PRO A 53 -6.62 -3.74 11.92
C PRO A 53 -7.03 -2.39 11.34
N ASP A 54 -8.32 -2.09 11.42
CA ASP A 54 -8.81 -0.75 11.14
C ASP A 54 -8.69 0.11 12.41
N TRP A 55 -8.30 1.36 12.16
CA TRP A 55 -8.03 2.36 13.16
C TRP A 55 -8.82 3.61 12.78
N LYS A 56 -9.43 4.23 13.78
CA LYS A 56 -10.16 5.48 13.61
C LYS A 56 -9.61 6.53 14.59
N VAL A 57 -9.78 7.80 14.27
CA VAL A 57 -9.18 8.91 15.03
C VAL A 57 -9.71 8.96 16.46
N GLU A 58 -10.99 8.62 16.66
CA GLU A 58 -11.66 8.62 17.97
C GLU A 58 -11.07 7.59 18.94
N MET A 59 -10.30 6.61 18.43
CA MET A 59 -9.56 5.67 19.29
C MET A 59 -8.32 6.30 19.94
N PHE A 60 -8.03 7.56 19.62
CA PHE A 60 -6.84 8.29 20.07
C PHE A 60 -7.18 9.53 20.88
N ASP A 61 -8.44 9.73 21.31
CA ASP A 61 -8.88 10.93 22.04
C ASP A 61 -7.96 11.25 23.24
N ASP A 62 -7.53 10.23 23.99
CA ASP A 62 -6.59 10.37 25.13
C ASP A 62 -5.19 10.89 24.73
N PHE A 63 -4.87 10.83 23.44
CA PHE A 63 -3.60 11.30 22.86
C PHE A 63 -3.77 12.57 22.04
N ILE A 64 -4.94 13.20 22.08
CA ILE A 64 -5.18 14.51 21.46
C ILE A 64 -5.14 15.55 22.57
N VAL A 65 -4.28 16.54 22.41
CA VAL A 65 -4.12 17.63 23.38
C VAL A 65 -4.40 18.96 22.69
N PHE A 66 -4.96 19.90 23.45
CA PHE A 66 -5.22 21.25 22.96
C PHE A 66 -4.01 22.15 23.27
N GLU A 67 -3.30 22.58 22.24
CA GLU A 67 -2.11 23.44 22.35
C GLU A 67 -2.13 24.53 21.28
N ASN A 68 -1.81 25.77 21.64
CA ASN A 68 -1.81 26.93 20.73
C ASN A 68 -3.13 27.09 19.93
N ASP A 69 -4.27 26.94 20.62
CA ASP A 69 -5.61 27.04 20.05
C ASP A 69 -5.94 25.97 18.98
N LYS A 70 -5.23 24.83 19.02
CA LYS A 70 -5.42 23.71 18.08
C LYS A 70 -5.36 22.37 18.79
N ASN A 71 -6.13 21.41 18.27
CA ASN A 71 -5.98 20.00 18.63
C ASN A 71 -4.73 19.45 17.93
N ILE A 72 -3.83 18.83 18.70
CA ILE A 72 -2.62 18.22 18.17
C ILE A 72 -2.44 16.81 18.77
N PHE A 73 -1.73 15.95 18.03
CA PHE A 73 -1.37 14.63 18.53
C PHE A 73 -0.19 14.70 19.51
N ASN A 74 -0.34 14.04 20.64
CA ASN A 74 0.75 13.68 21.54
C ASN A 74 1.58 12.54 20.90
N GLU A 75 2.91 12.66 20.89
CA GLU A 75 3.82 11.69 20.27
C GLU A 75 3.72 10.27 20.86
N ASN A 76 3.24 10.15 22.11
CA ASN A 76 2.99 8.85 22.75
C ASN A 76 1.94 8.01 22.01
N ILE A 77 1.13 8.62 21.14
CA ILE A 77 0.19 7.91 20.24
C ILE A 77 0.88 6.82 19.42
N ILE A 78 2.14 7.02 19.02
CA ILE A 78 2.87 6.07 18.19
C ILE A 78 3.13 4.78 18.96
N ALA A 79 3.63 4.89 20.19
CA ALA A 79 3.89 3.74 21.02
C ALA A 79 2.59 2.95 21.28
N TYR A 80 1.51 3.65 21.62
CA TYR A 80 0.20 3.05 21.80
C TYR A 80 -0.30 2.34 20.54
N PHE A 81 -0.29 3.02 19.40
CA PHE A 81 -0.72 2.49 18.11
C PHE A 81 0.01 1.19 17.75
N ILE A 82 1.33 1.19 17.89
CA ILE A 82 2.18 0.04 17.54
C ILE A 82 1.92 -1.12 18.50
N GLN A 83 1.89 -0.89 19.82
CA GLN A 83 1.61 -1.94 20.81
C GLN A 83 0.25 -2.59 20.58
N GLN A 84 -0.79 -1.78 20.36
CA GLN A 84 -2.13 -2.30 20.10
C GLN A 84 -2.21 -3.02 18.75
N THR A 85 -1.51 -2.55 17.73
CA THR A 85 -1.45 -3.22 16.43
C THR A 85 -0.78 -4.59 16.56
N ILE A 86 0.37 -4.66 17.24
CA ILE A 86 1.07 -5.93 17.53
C ILE A 86 0.14 -6.89 18.29
N LYS A 87 -0.54 -6.40 19.32
CA LYS A 87 -1.47 -7.19 20.13
C LYS A 87 -2.64 -7.74 19.31
N ARG A 88 -3.25 -6.92 18.45
CA ARG A 88 -4.36 -7.33 17.57
C ARG A 88 -3.92 -8.34 16.51
N LEU A 89 -2.72 -8.17 15.96
CA LEU A 89 -2.12 -9.09 14.99
C LEU A 89 -1.57 -10.38 15.63
N ARG A 90 -1.42 -10.40 16.96
CA ARG A 90 -0.81 -11.52 17.72
C ARG A 90 0.58 -11.89 17.21
N VAL A 91 1.37 -10.88 16.87
CA VAL A 91 2.76 -11.02 16.39
C VAL A 91 3.73 -10.71 17.51
N GLY A 92 4.96 -11.21 17.38
CA GLY A 92 6.03 -10.90 18.32
C GLY A 92 6.52 -9.46 18.18
N GLU A 93 7.06 -8.92 19.26
CA GLU A 93 7.79 -7.64 19.23
C GLU A 93 8.94 -7.73 18.21
N GLY A 94 9.13 -6.67 17.42
CA GLY A 94 10.14 -6.62 16.36
C GLY A 94 9.75 -7.28 15.02
N GLN A 95 8.61 -7.99 14.94
CA GLN A 95 8.12 -8.51 13.66
C GLN A 95 7.45 -7.42 12.80
N LEU A 96 6.81 -6.46 13.47
CA LEU A 96 6.19 -5.30 12.83
C LEU A 96 7.24 -4.20 12.65
N LYS A 97 7.55 -3.88 11.40
CA LYS A 97 8.32 -2.68 11.05
C LYS A 97 7.36 -1.52 10.88
N TYR A 98 7.79 -0.33 11.30
CA TYR A 98 6.98 0.87 11.12
C TYR A 98 7.86 2.09 10.90
N ASP A 99 7.26 3.08 10.26
CA ASP A 99 7.77 4.44 10.14
C ASP A 99 6.59 5.41 10.34
N TYR A 100 6.85 6.63 10.78
CA TYR A 100 5.81 7.61 11.02
C TYR A 100 6.29 9.04 10.76
N LYS A 101 5.34 9.90 10.41
CA LYS A 101 5.61 11.31 10.21
C LYS A 101 4.42 12.15 10.68
N PHE A 102 4.71 13.09 11.57
CA PHE A 102 3.83 14.21 11.85
C PHE A 102 4.05 15.32 10.82
N ASN A 103 2.99 16.08 10.51
CA ASN A 103 3.18 17.40 9.93
C ASN A 103 3.80 18.35 10.96
N GLU A 104 4.25 19.52 10.52
CA GLU A 104 4.93 20.50 11.39
C GLU A 104 4.07 20.92 12.59
N SER A 105 2.75 21.01 12.40
CA SER A 105 1.79 21.38 13.45
C SER A 105 1.29 20.21 14.28
N LYS A 106 1.74 18.98 14.04
CA LYS A 106 1.28 17.74 14.71
C LYS A 106 -0.23 17.49 14.65
N THR A 107 -0.95 18.09 13.70
CA THR A 107 -2.39 17.87 13.47
C THR A 107 -2.65 16.67 12.55
N ILE A 108 -1.64 16.24 11.80
CA ILE A 108 -1.71 15.13 10.85
C ILE A 108 -0.63 14.11 11.21
N LEU A 109 -1.04 12.85 11.28
CA LEU A 109 -0.17 11.71 11.52
C LEU A 109 -0.29 10.70 10.38
N ASN A 110 0.84 10.42 9.73
CA ASN A 110 0.97 9.31 8.80
C ASN A 110 1.78 8.18 9.45
N ILE A 111 1.28 6.95 9.42
CA ILE A 111 2.01 5.77 9.90
C ILE A 111 2.08 4.74 8.79
N TRP A 112 3.26 4.25 8.49
CA TRP A 112 3.50 3.13 7.59
C TRP A 112 3.84 1.91 8.42
N VAL A 113 3.18 0.79 8.15
CA VAL A 113 3.48 -0.49 8.78
C VAL A 113 3.79 -1.54 7.73
N GLU A 114 4.74 -2.40 8.05
CA GLU A 114 5.13 -3.56 7.26
C GLU A 114 5.25 -4.79 8.17
N LEU A 115 4.60 -5.88 7.79
CA LEU A 115 4.74 -7.16 8.45
C LEU A 115 5.13 -8.23 7.43
N LYS A 116 6.16 -9.01 7.76
CA LYS A 116 6.49 -10.25 7.05
C LYS A 116 5.74 -11.42 7.71
N THR A 117 4.85 -12.07 6.97
CA THR A 117 4.12 -13.26 7.45
C THR A 117 5.05 -14.47 7.53
N LYS A 118 4.59 -15.54 8.20
CA LYS A 118 5.33 -16.81 8.33
C LYS A 118 5.61 -17.47 6.97
N GLU A 119 4.75 -17.23 5.98
CA GLU A 119 4.88 -17.73 4.61
C GLU A 119 5.89 -16.93 3.78
N GLY A 120 6.47 -15.87 4.35
CA GLY A 120 7.40 -14.98 3.68
C GLY A 120 6.75 -13.83 2.91
N ASN A 121 5.42 -13.75 2.89
CA ASN A 121 4.69 -12.65 2.26
C ASN A 121 4.88 -11.34 3.05
N ILE A 122 5.05 -10.23 2.34
CA ILE A 122 5.17 -8.89 2.95
C ILE A 122 3.85 -8.15 2.79
N GLN A 123 3.22 -7.83 3.91
CA GLN A 123 2.01 -7.03 3.97
C GLN A 123 2.35 -5.61 4.41
N ARG A 124 1.76 -4.60 3.75
CA ARG A 124 1.97 -3.18 4.06
C ARG A 124 0.64 -2.45 4.17
N LYS A 125 0.57 -1.50 5.10
CA LYS A 125 -0.56 -0.56 5.20
C LYS A 125 -0.05 0.83 5.58
N LYS A 126 -0.64 1.85 4.99
CA LYS A 126 -0.44 3.25 5.37
C LYS A 126 -1.72 3.75 6.05
N TYR A 127 -1.54 4.34 7.21
CA TYR A 127 -2.60 5.03 7.95
C TYR A 127 -2.39 6.54 7.85
N TYR A 128 -3.51 7.25 7.83
CA TYR A 128 -3.59 8.69 7.84
C TYR A 128 -4.63 9.08 8.89
N PHE A 129 -4.22 9.95 9.81
CA PHE A 129 -5.08 10.49 10.85
C PHE A 129 -4.96 12.01 10.85
N SER A 130 -6.09 12.70 10.99
CA SER A 130 -6.19 14.16 11.08
C SER A 130 -7.08 14.51 12.26
N VAL A 131 -6.69 15.51 13.04
CA VAL A 131 -7.50 16.08 14.15
C VAL A 131 -8.03 17.46 13.84
N ASP A 132 -7.72 18.00 12.65
CA ASP A 132 -8.27 19.29 12.18
C ASP A 132 -9.78 19.19 11.84
N GLU A 133 -10.33 17.97 11.77
CA GLU A 133 -11.73 17.68 11.43
C GLU A 133 -12.60 17.24 12.63
N LEU A 134 -12.05 17.26 13.85
CA LEU A 134 -12.77 16.96 15.10
C LEU A 134 -13.42 18.22 15.69
#